data_AF-A0A934KT44-F1
#
_entry.id   AF-A0A934KT44-F1
#
_cell.length_a   1.000
_cell.length_b   1.000
_cell.length_c   1.000
_cell.angle_alpha   90.00
_cell.angle_beta   90.00
_cell.angle_gamma   90.00
#
_symmetry.space_group_name_H-M   'P 1'
#
loop_
_entity.id
_entity.type
_entity.pdbx_description
1 polymer ?
#
loop_
_entity_poly.entity_id
_entity_poly.type
_entity_poly.pdbx_seq_one_letter_code
_entity_poly.pdbx_strand_id
1 'polypeptide(L)'
;MKLLRGSVLLMSILALSNVSAQDVRAQDIIGEVKNKFVKIDKDKDNSISIAEMNELYKNEINKAGQPKGDMFFWGLDKNEDNMVTLEEFALKPDWKLARKRAKENLKKAKL
;
A
#
# COMPACT_ATOMS: atom_id res chain seq x y z
N MET A 1 -61.96 11.42 -36.30
CA MET A 1 -60.93 11.65 -37.33
C MET A 1 -59.62 11.06 -36.84
N LYS A 2 -58.92 10.38 -37.75
CA LYS A 2 -57.72 9.55 -37.54
C LYS A 2 -56.57 10.43 -37.02
N LEU A 3 -56.01 10.12 -35.85
CA LEU A 3 -54.74 10.72 -35.41
C LEU A 3 -53.62 9.67 -35.46
N LEU A 4 -52.81 9.88 -36.48
CA LEU A 4 -51.38 9.63 -36.61
C LEU A 4 -50.82 8.34 -36.00
N ARG A 5 -50.48 7.42 -36.92
CA ARG A 5 -49.44 6.41 -36.79
C ARG A 5 -48.10 7.11 -36.53
N GLY A 6 -47.77 7.31 -35.26
CA GLY A 6 -46.49 7.83 -34.79
C GLY A 6 -45.41 6.76 -34.90
N SER A 7 -44.75 6.76 -36.06
CA SER A 7 -43.56 6.00 -36.38
C SER A 7 -42.35 6.59 -35.66
N VAL A 8 -42.05 6.20 -34.41
CA VAL A 8 -40.70 6.38 -33.82
C VAL A 8 -40.50 5.29 -32.76
N LEU A 9 -40.05 4.12 -33.21
CA LEU A 9 -39.57 3.06 -32.31
C LEU A 9 -38.19 2.66 -32.83
N LEU A 10 -37.24 2.57 -31.91
CA LEU A 10 -35.86 2.11 -32.07
C LEU A 10 -34.86 3.08 -32.73
N MET A 11 -34.18 3.90 -31.91
CA MET A 11 -32.72 4.16 -32.06
C MET A 11 -32.21 5.11 -30.95
N SER A 12 -32.20 4.69 -29.68
CA SER A 12 -31.60 5.56 -28.64
C SER A 12 -30.90 4.87 -27.47
N ILE A 13 -30.61 3.58 -27.51
CA ILE A 13 -29.92 2.94 -26.38
C ILE A 13 -28.75 2.08 -26.87
N LEU A 14 -27.74 2.75 -27.41
CA LEU A 14 -26.37 2.22 -27.51
C LEU A 14 -25.42 3.27 -26.93
N ALA A 15 -25.64 3.61 -25.66
CA ALA A 15 -24.70 4.37 -24.85
C ALA A 15 -24.44 3.56 -23.59
N LEU A 16 -23.84 2.37 -23.75
CA LEU A 16 -23.32 1.63 -22.62
C LEU A 16 -21.87 1.24 -22.91
N SER A 17 -21.01 1.89 -22.12
CA SER A 17 -19.85 1.26 -21.50
C SER A 17 -18.56 1.22 -22.31
N ASN A 18 -18.02 2.40 -22.59
CA ASN A 18 -16.55 2.55 -22.55
C ASN A 18 -16.11 2.51 -21.07
N VAL A 19 -16.10 1.33 -20.45
CA VAL A 19 -15.31 1.12 -19.23
C VAL A 19 -13.85 1.12 -19.67
N SER A 20 -13.14 2.19 -19.34
CA SER A 20 -11.72 2.32 -19.61
C SER A 20 -10.97 1.18 -18.91
N ALA A 21 -10.31 0.30 -19.68
CA ALA A 21 -9.50 -0.81 -19.19
C ALA A 21 -8.28 -0.38 -18.33
N GLN A 22 -8.07 0.92 -18.14
CA GLN A 22 -6.99 1.46 -17.32
C GLN A 22 -7.29 1.40 -15.80
N ASP A 23 -8.56 1.27 -15.40
CA ASP A 23 -8.95 1.16 -13.98
C ASP A 23 -8.63 -0.21 -13.36
N VAL A 24 -8.63 -1.27 -14.18
CA VAL A 24 -8.44 -2.66 -13.71
C VAL A 24 -7.03 -2.88 -13.13
N ARG A 25 -6.01 -2.25 -13.74
CA ARG A 25 -4.60 -2.39 -13.29
C ARG A 25 -4.30 -1.70 -11.97
N ALA A 26 -4.99 -0.61 -11.65
CA ALA A 26 -4.80 0.08 -10.37
C ALA A 26 -5.41 -0.73 -9.21
N GLN A 27 -6.54 -1.39 -9.44
CA GLN A 27 -7.18 -2.24 -8.43
C GLN A 27 -6.36 -3.49 -8.08
N ASP A 28 -5.69 -4.12 -9.06
CA ASP A 28 -4.85 -5.29 -8.82
C ASP A 28 -3.63 -4.98 -7.94
N ILE A 29 -2.93 -3.85 -8.18
CA ILE A 29 -1.78 -3.44 -7.36
C ILE A 29 -2.21 -3.10 -5.93
N ILE A 30 -3.33 -2.40 -5.77
CA ILE A 30 -3.90 -2.09 -4.44
C ILE A 30 -4.28 -3.39 -3.73
N GLY A 31 -4.83 -4.38 -4.45
CA GLY A 31 -5.19 -5.69 -3.92
C GLY A 31 -3.99 -6.47 -3.38
N GLU A 32 -2.88 -6.54 -4.12
CA GLU A 32 -1.68 -7.24 -3.67
C GLU A 32 -1.01 -6.59 -2.46
N VAL A 33 -0.91 -5.25 -2.46
CA VAL A 33 -0.33 -4.49 -1.35
C VAL A 33 -1.20 -4.64 -0.10
N LYS A 34 -2.53 -4.52 -0.25
CA LYS A 34 -3.49 -4.71 0.84
C LYS A 34 -3.45 -6.13 1.40
N ASN A 35 -3.34 -7.15 0.56
CA ASN A 35 -3.23 -8.54 1.01
C ASN A 35 -1.95 -8.80 1.80
N LYS A 36 -0.84 -8.15 1.44
CA LYS A 36 0.40 -8.21 2.22
C LYS A 36 0.24 -7.45 3.53
N PHE A 37 -0.30 -6.24 3.48
CA PHE A 37 -0.55 -5.41 4.66
C PHE A 37 -1.37 -6.15 5.71
N VAL A 38 -2.53 -6.70 5.34
CA VAL A 38 -3.44 -7.45 6.23
C VAL A 38 -2.81 -8.75 6.78
N LYS A 39 -1.78 -9.30 6.13
CA LYS A 39 -1.05 -10.46 6.66
C LYS A 39 -0.06 -10.08 7.76
N ILE A 40 0.42 -8.83 7.73
CA ILE A 40 1.43 -8.29 8.64
C ILE A 40 0.74 -7.66 9.84
N ASP A 41 -0.31 -6.87 9.59
CA ASP A 41 -1.21 -6.27 10.59
C ASP A 41 -1.95 -7.39 11.34
N LYS A 42 -1.37 -7.82 12.48
CA LYS A 42 -1.85 -8.94 13.30
C LYS A 42 -2.98 -8.50 14.21
N ASP A 43 -2.87 -7.31 14.76
CA ASP A 43 -3.86 -6.75 15.68
C ASP A 43 -5.04 -6.08 14.96
N LYS A 44 -4.95 -5.91 13.64
CA LYS A 44 -5.97 -5.35 12.74
C LYS A 44 -6.28 -3.89 13.07
N ASP A 45 -5.27 -3.16 13.54
CA ASP A 45 -5.40 -1.75 13.87
C ASP A 45 -5.30 -0.82 12.63
N ASN A 46 -5.13 -1.40 11.43
CA ASN A 46 -4.92 -0.73 10.15
C ASN A 46 -3.58 0.02 10.06
N SER A 47 -2.64 -0.34 10.91
CA SER A 47 -1.27 0.12 10.91
C SER A 47 -0.34 -1.09 11.05
N ILE A 48 0.94 -0.91 10.71
CA ILE A 48 1.96 -1.92 10.98
C ILE A 48 2.94 -1.31 11.96
N SER A 49 2.98 -1.87 13.15
CA SER A 49 3.96 -1.51 14.17
C SER A 49 5.35 -2.06 13.83
N ILE A 50 6.39 -1.49 14.44
CA ILE A 50 7.76 -2.00 14.28
C ILE A 50 7.90 -3.46 14.74
N ALA A 51 7.12 -3.87 15.74
CA ALA A 51 7.11 -5.23 16.26
C ALA A 51 6.57 -6.22 15.22
N GLU A 52 5.45 -5.89 14.56
CA GLU A 52 4.84 -6.72 13.52
C GLU A 52 5.73 -6.80 12.27
N MET A 53 6.33 -5.67 11.88
CA MET A 53 7.30 -5.64 10.78
C MET A 53 8.52 -6.53 11.10
N ASN A 54 9.05 -6.45 12.32
CA ASN A 54 10.15 -7.30 12.74
C ASN A 54 9.74 -8.77 12.88
N GLU A 55 8.51 -9.08 13.27
CA GLU A 55 8.03 -10.47 13.30
C GLU A 55 7.98 -11.07 11.90
N LEU A 56 7.54 -10.30 10.90
CA LEU A 56 7.52 -10.72 9.50
C LEU A 56 8.93 -11.01 8.99
N TYR A 57 9.88 -10.14 9.31
CA TYR A 57 11.27 -10.22 8.85
C TYR A 57 12.24 -10.80 9.89
N LYS A 58 11.75 -11.50 10.91
CA LYS A 58 12.58 -11.95 12.06
C LYS A 58 13.73 -12.86 11.65
N ASN A 59 13.55 -13.60 10.56
CA ASN A 59 14.54 -14.51 9.99
C ASN A 59 15.33 -13.86 8.84
N GLU A 60 15.06 -12.60 8.52
CA GLU A 60 15.69 -11.86 7.44
C GLU A 60 16.62 -10.78 7.98
N ILE A 61 17.91 -11.00 7.75
CA ILE A 61 18.97 -10.07 8.09
C ILE A 61 19.46 -9.39 6.80
N ASN A 62 19.81 -8.11 6.92
CA ASN A 62 20.40 -7.38 5.81
C ASN A 62 21.91 -7.69 5.69
N LYS A 63 22.56 -7.20 4.63
CA LYS A 63 24.00 -7.38 4.41
C LYS A 63 24.89 -6.74 5.49
N ALA A 64 24.33 -5.86 6.32
CA ALA A 64 25.01 -5.23 7.45
C ALA A 64 24.77 -5.97 8.78
N GLY A 65 24.09 -7.13 8.77
CA GLY A 65 23.79 -7.91 9.97
C GLY A 65 22.68 -7.34 10.84
N GLN A 66 21.89 -6.39 10.34
CA GLN A 66 20.75 -5.82 11.07
C GLN A 66 19.43 -6.45 10.59
N PRO A 67 18.42 -6.58 11.47
CA PRO A 67 17.08 -7.03 11.07
C PRO A 67 16.57 -6.22 9.88
N LYS A 68 16.03 -6.90 8.85
CA LYS A 68 15.44 -6.19 7.71
C LYS A 68 14.19 -5.40 8.11
N GLY A 69 13.42 -5.90 9.09
CA GLY A 69 12.19 -5.25 9.54
C GLY A 69 12.40 -3.80 9.93
N ASP A 70 13.37 -3.52 10.80
CA ASP A 70 13.76 -2.15 11.19
C ASP A 70 14.05 -1.24 9.99
N MET A 71 14.82 -1.73 9.01
CA MET A 71 15.21 -0.93 7.85
C MET A 71 14.04 -0.64 6.91
N PHE A 72 13.13 -1.60 6.73
CA PHE A 72 11.90 -1.38 5.97
C PHE A 72 10.98 -0.41 6.69
N PHE A 73 10.79 -0.62 7.99
CA PHE A 73 9.96 0.21 8.84
C PHE A 73 10.41 1.67 8.81
N TRP A 74 11.68 1.96 9.11
CA TRP A 74 12.23 3.32 9.06
C TRP A 74 12.22 3.98 7.68
N GLY A 75 12.12 3.18 6.61
CA GLY A 75 12.00 3.70 5.25
C GLY A 75 10.56 3.99 4.84
N LEU A 76 9.57 3.34 5.47
CA LEU A 76 8.16 3.47 5.15
C LEU A 76 7.46 4.50 6.04
N ASP A 77 7.81 4.54 7.33
CA ASP A 77 7.33 5.50 8.33
C ASP A 77 7.84 6.92 8.00
N LYS A 78 7.04 7.67 7.24
CA LYS A 78 7.43 9.01 6.75
C LYS A 78 6.99 10.10 7.70
N ASN A 79 5.86 9.91 8.37
CA ASN A 79 5.30 10.86 9.32
C ASN A 79 5.92 10.75 10.72
N GLU A 80 6.79 9.76 10.97
CA GLU A 80 7.51 9.52 12.22
C GLU A 80 6.59 9.18 13.39
N ASP A 81 5.41 8.63 13.11
CA ASP A 81 4.43 8.26 14.14
C ASP A 81 4.69 6.87 14.76
N ASN A 82 5.75 6.19 14.30
CA ASN A 82 6.09 4.80 14.66
C ASN A 82 5.01 3.80 14.28
N MET A 83 4.26 4.09 13.23
CA MET A 83 3.32 3.20 12.58
C MET A 83 3.56 3.28 11.06
N VAL A 84 3.20 2.21 10.36
CA VAL A 84 3.21 2.24 8.89
C VAL A 84 1.79 1.99 8.42
N THR A 85 1.14 3.04 7.92
CA THR A 85 -0.20 2.96 7.36
C THR A 85 -0.21 2.24 6.01
N LEU A 86 -1.37 1.78 5.54
CA LEU A 86 -1.50 1.16 4.22
C LEU A 86 -1.00 2.09 3.10
N GLU A 87 -1.25 3.40 3.23
CA GLU A 87 -0.81 4.42 2.29
C GLU A 87 0.71 4.50 2.25
N GLU A 88 1.37 4.49 3.40
CA GLU A 88 2.83 4.48 3.49
C GLU A 88 3.43 3.17 2.98
N PHE A 89 2.80 2.04 3.29
CA PHE A 89 3.21 0.71 2.83
C PHE A 89 3.09 0.55 1.31
N ALA A 90 2.13 1.23 0.69
CA ALA A 90 1.99 1.28 -0.78
C ALA A 90 3.06 2.12 -1.46
N LEU A 91 3.70 3.04 -0.73
CA LEU A 91 4.79 3.85 -1.25
C LEU A 91 6.11 3.09 -1.24
N LYS A 92 7.07 3.53 -2.06
CA LYS A 92 8.41 2.96 -2.05
C LYS A 92 9.14 3.35 -0.75
N PRO A 93 9.82 2.40 -0.08
CA PRO A 93 10.65 2.70 1.08
C PRO A 93 11.72 3.73 0.73
N ASP A 94 11.86 4.77 1.56
CA ASP A 94 12.97 5.71 1.48
C ASP A 94 14.20 5.12 2.15
N TRP A 95 15.05 4.47 1.35
CA TRP A 95 16.30 3.88 1.80
C TRP A 95 17.31 4.90 2.35
N LYS A 96 17.20 6.18 1.97
CA LYS A 96 18.06 7.24 2.49
C LYS A 96 17.65 7.59 3.91
N LEU A 97 16.35 7.72 4.16
CA LEU A 97 15.78 7.92 5.48
C LEU A 97 16.07 6.74 6.41
N ALA A 98 15.82 5.52 5.94
CA ALA A 98 16.09 4.28 6.67
C ALA A 98 17.56 4.21 7.13
N ARG A 99 18.52 4.46 6.24
CA ARG A 99 19.95 4.45 6.59
C ARG A 99 20.32 5.55 7.58
N LYS A 100 19.72 6.74 7.47
CA LYS A 100 19.95 7.83 8.42
C LYS A 100 19.50 7.42 9.82
N ARG A 101 18.26 6.95 9.96
CA ARG A 101 17.69 6.48 11.23
C ARG A 101 18.46 5.27 11.78
N ALA A 102 18.87 4.33 10.94
CA ALA A 102 19.72 3.21 11.35
C ALA A 102 21.04 3.66 11.96
N LYS A 103 21.71 4.65 11.34
CA LYS A 103 22.95 5.21 11.86
C LYS A 103 22.74 5.97 13.18
N GLU A 104 21.64 6.69 13.31
CA GLU A 104 21.27 7.39 14.55
C GLU A 104 20.98 6.41 15.70
N ASN A 105 20.21 5.36 15.44
CA ASN A 105 19.94 4.31 16.43
C ASN A 105 21.20 3.54 16.82
N LEU A 106 22.09 3.22 15.86
CA LEU A 106 23.39 2.63 16.14
C LEU A 106 24.29 3.53 17.02
N LYS A 107 24.22 4.86 16.85
CA LYS A 107 24.95 5.79 17.70
C LYS A 107 24.37 5.84 19.10
N LYS A 108 23.04 5.92 19.24
CA LYS A 108 22.35 5.91 20.53
C LYS A 108 22.63 4.63 21.32
N ALA A 109 22.71 3.48 20.65
CA ALA A 109 22.99 2.20 21.30
C ALA A 109 24.45 2.02 21.75
N LYS A 110 25.37 2.91 21.33
CA LYS A 110 26.80 2.88 21.70
C LYS A 110 27.17 3.92 22.77
N LEU A 111 26.22 4.74 23.19
CA LEU A 111 26.32 5.75 24.24
C LEU A 111 25.72 5.19 25.53
#